data_AF-A0A0S7YCS1-F1
#
_entry.id   AF-A0A0S7YCS1-F1
#
_cell.length_a   1.000
_cell.length_b   1.000
_cell.length_c   1.000
_cell.angle_alpha   90.00
_cell.angle_beta   90.00
_cell.angle_gamma   90.00
#
_symmetry.space_group_name_H-M   'P 1'
#
loop_
_entity.id
_entity.type
_entity.pdbx_description
1 polymer ?
#
loop_
_entity_poly.entity_id
_entity_poly.type
_entity_poly.pdbx_seq_one_letter_code
_entity_poly.pdbx_strand_id
1 'polypeptide(L)'
;MAERLYSIQQTADLLGASPGDVRQWIRCGHLQAEQLAGDVRVSERGLVRFLKDRGIDLERVFSAVLEEHAAPPRGPDEAPEAPADVPTRLAEAILKDAIRRGAETIALEPQSNTLTLRLRIDGCWREKPNFASRLPAGLGPLLVARFRALARVSGASGEPPTFEACLDGRTRSFRIETCSTPHGDGLLMYPMSS
;
A
#
# COMPACT_ATOMS: atom_id res chain seq x y z
N MET A 1 -5.37 17.16 -22.52
CA MET A 1 -4.81 16.70 -21.23
C MET A 1 -3.54 15.93 -21.52
N ALA A 2 -2.42 16.27 -20.88
CA ALA A 2 -1.18 15.54 -21.04
C ALA A 2 -1.34 14.15 -20.41
N GLU A 3 -1.04 13.10 -21.17
CA GLU A 3 -1.10 11.73 -20.68
C GLU A 3 0.01 11.51 -19.65
N ARG A 4 -0.34 11.04 -18.45
CA ARG A 4 0.65 10.77 -17.39
C ARG A 4 1.33 9.43 -17.66
N LEU A 5 2.65 9.46 -17.53
CA LEU A 5 3.53 8.34 -17.79
C LEU A 5 4.28 7.99 -16.51
N TYR A 6 4.23 6.72 -16.12
CA TYR A 6 4.85 6.21 -14.90
C TYR A 6 6.07 5.37 -15.26
N SER A 7 7.16 5.53 -14.53
CA SER A 7 8.28 4.60 -14.62
C SER A 7 7.88 3.19 -14.16
N ILE A 8 8.67 2.17 -14.51
CA ILE A 8 8.50 0.81 -13.96
C ILE A 8 8.50 0.84 -12.43
N GLN A 9 9.38 1.65 -11.82
CA GLN A 9 9.50 1.76 -10.38
C GLN A 9 8.25 2.39 -9.75
N GLN A 10 7.73 3.47 -10.35
CA GLN A 10 6.49 4.11 -9.89
C GLN A 10 5.29 3.20 -10.07
N THR A 11 5.23 2.48 -11.19
CA THR A 11 4.17 1.51 -11.45
C THR A 11 4.21 0.35 -10.44
N ALA A 12 5.42 -0.11 -10.10
CA ALA A 12 5.64 -1.12 -9.09
C ALA A 12 5.15 -0.64 -7.72
N ASP A 13 5.46 0.61 -7.34
CA ASP A 13 5.00 1.17 -6.07
C ASP A 13 3.47 1.32 -6.01
N LEU A 14 2.87 1.89 -7.07
CA LEU A 14 1.42 2.06 -7.21
C LEU A 14 0.64 0.74 -7.15
N LEU A 15 1.21 -0.34 -7.71
CA LEU A 15 0.58 -1.66 -7.77
C LEU A 15 0.96 -2.56 -6.59
N GLY A 16 1.87 -2.13 -5.71
CA GLY A 16 2.40 -2.97 -4.63
C GLY A 16 3.13 -4.21 -5.15
N ALA A 17 3.85 -4.07 -6.26
CA ALA A 17 4.52 -5.15 -6.99
C ALA A 17 6.03 -4.92 -7.09
N SER A 18 6.79 -5.93 -7.53
CA SER A 18 8.22 -5.73 -7.80
C SER A 18 8.42 -5.12 -9.19
N PRO A 19 9.50 -4.36 -9.44
CA PRO A 19 9.85 -3.91 -10.80
C PRO A 19 9.99 -5.05 -11.80
N GLY A 20 10.41 -6.24 -11.33
CA GLY A 20 10.45 -7.47 -12.12
C GLY A 20 9.07 -7.96 -12.56
N ASP A 21 8.07 -7.90 -11.65
CA ASP A 21 6.69 -8.27 -11.96
C ASP A 21 6.10 -7.32 -13.01
N VAL A 22 6.36 -6.01 -12.87
CA VAL A 22 5.92 -5.00 -13.84
C VAL A 22 6.55 -5.25 -15.21
N ARG A 23 7.86 -5.54 -15.28
CA ARG A 23 8.54 -5.92 -16.52
C ARG A 23 7.95 -7.19 -17.13
N GLN A 24 7.62 -8.17 -16.30
CA GLN A 24 7.00 -9.42 -16.74
C GLN A 24 5.59 -9.18 -17.29
N TRP A 25 4.78 -8.34 -16.65
CA TRP A 25 3.45 -7.99 -17.13
C TRP A 25 3.48 -7.22 -18.44
N ILE A 26 4.46 -6.35 -18.63
CA ILE A 26 4.70 -5.66 -19.90
C ILE A 26 5.10 -6.67 -20.97
N ARG A 27 6.07 -7.55 -20.67
CA ARG A 27 6.54 -8.59 -21.58
C ARG A 27 5.45 -9.59 -22.00
N CYS A 28 4.56 -9.94 -21.08
CA CYS A 28 3.42 -10.83 -21.32
C CYS A 28 2.20 -10.09 -21.91
N GLY A 29 2.29 -8.78 -22.17
CA GLY A 29 1.23 -7.99 -22.78
C GLY A 29 0.05 -7.64 -21.87
N HIS A 30 0.14 -7.97 -20.58
CA HIS A 30 -0.91 -7.64 -19.60
C HIS A 30 -0.91 -6.15 -19.25
N LEU A 31 0.26 -5.51 -19.18
CA LEU A 31 0.40 -4.09 -18.85
C LEU A 31 0.93 -3.33 -20.07
N GLN A 32 0.17 -2.37 -20.56
CA GLN A 32 0.60 -1.55 -21.69
C GLN A 32 1.65 -0.53 -21.23
N ALA A 33 2.76 -0.50 -21.96
CA ALA A 33 3.84 0.44 -21.75
C ALA A 33 4.36 0.95 -23.10
N GLU A 34 4.88 2.16 -23.09
CA GLU A 34 5.44 2.87 -24.22
C GLU A 34 6.92 3.17 -23.97
N GLN A 35 7.71 3.15 -25.03
CA GLN A 35 9.11 3.55 -24.95
C GLN A 35 9.19 5.06 -25.19
N LEU A 36 9.65 5.80 -24.18
CA LEU A 36 9.87 7.23 -24.26
C LEU A 36 11.33 7.54 -23.90
N ALA A 37 12.07 8.11 -24.86
CA ALA A 37 13.48 8.48 -24.70
C ALA A 37 14.40 7.33 -24.20
N GLY A 38 14.08 6.08 -24.57
CA GLY A 38 14.85 4.89 -24.18
C GLY A 38 14.41 4.24 -22.86
N ASP A 39 13.49 4.87 -22.13
CA ASP A 39 12.89 4.32 -20.91
C ASP A 39 11.50 3.72 -21.19
N VAL A 40 11.19 2.62 -20.51
CA VAL A 40 9.84 2.04 -20.52
C VAL A 40 8.96 2.80 -19.54
N ARG A 41 7.86 3.35 -20.05
CA ARG A 41 6.86 4.09 -19.29
C ARG A 41 5.49 3.44 -19.42
N VAL A 42 4.78 3.29 -18.32
CA VAL A 42 3.41 2.79 -18.30
C VAL A 42 2.48 4.00 -18.36
N SER A 43 1.56 4.03 -19.32
CA SER A 43 0.57 5.10 -19.38
C SER A 43 -0.50 4.91 -18.32
N GLU A 44 -1.02 6.04 -17.81
CA GLU A 44 -2.16 6.06 -16.89
C GLU A 44 -3.33 5.21 -17.41
N ARG A 45 -3.62 5.30 -18.72
CA ARG A 45 -4.63 4.48 -19.39
C ARG A 45 -4.31 2.99 -19.34
N GLY A 46 -3.05 2.61 -19.56
CA GLY A 46 -2.60 1.22 -19.46
C GLY A 46 -2.74 0.66 -18.05
N LEU A 47 -2.40 1.46 -17.04
CA LEU A 47 -2.52 1.12 -15.62
C LEU A 47 -3.99 0.94 -15.21
N VAL A 48 -4.86 1.89 -15.59
CA VAL A 48 -6.31 1.82 -15.32
C VAL A 48 -6.92 0.59 -15.96
N ARG A 49 -6.57 0.29 -17.21
CA ARG A 49 -7.05 -0.92 -17.90
C ARG A 49 -6.59 -2.21 -17.20
N PHE A 50 -5.31 -2.27 -16.81
CA PHE A 50 -4.73 -3.42 -16.11
C PHE A 50 -5.40 -3.68 -14.76
N LEU A 51 -5.75 -2.62 -14.03
CA LEU A 51 -6.43 -2.71 -12.73
C LEU A 51 -7.91 -3.08 -12.90
N LYS A 52 -8.58 -2.54 -13.92
CA LYS A 52 -9.96 -2.87 -14.26
C LYS A 52 -10.12 -4.34 -14.67
N ASP A 53 -9.17 -4.89 -15.42
CA ASP A 53 -9.13 -6.32 -15.80
C ASP A 53 -9.00 -7.24 -14.57
N ARG A 54 -8.42 -6.73 -13.48
CA ARG A 54 -8.36 -7.39 -12.17
C ARG A 54 -9.55 -7.10 -11.25
N GLY A 55 -10.59 -6.43 -11.76
CA GLY A 55 -11.79 -6.09 -10.99
C GLY A 55 -11.65 -4.90 -10.05
N ILE A 56 -10.63 -4.06 -10.23
CA ILE A 56 -10.37 -2.87 -9.41
C ILE A 56 -10.81 -1.62 -10.19
N ASP A 57 -11.86 -0.95 -9.72
CA ASP A 57 -12.44 0.22 -10.40
C ASP A 57 -11.76 1.53 -9.95
N LEU A 58 -10.81 1.99 -10.75
CA LEU A 58 -9.84 3.03 -10.39
C LEU A 58 -10.31 4.48 -10.63
N GLU A 59 -11.30 4.71 -11.51
CA GLU A 59 -11.81 6.07 -11.79
C GLU A 59 -12.34 6.77 -10.52
N ARG A 60 -12.93 5.99 -9.61
CA ARG A 60 -13.41 6.47 -8.31
C ARG A 60 -12.28 6.73 -7.31
N VAL A 61 -11.19 5.96 -7.40
CA VAL A 61 -10.02 6.06 -6.51
C VAL A 61 -9.14 7.23 -6.92
N PHE A 62 -8.84 7.37 -8.21
CA PHE A 62 -7.98 8.44 -8.74
C PHE A 62 -8.65 9.81 -8.65
N SER A 63 -9.95 9.93 -8.89
CA SER A 63 -10.67 11.20 -8.75
C SER A 63 -10.59 11.76 -7.32
N ALA A 64 -10.57 10.90 -6.30
CA ALA A 64 -10.40 11.31 -4.90
C ALA A 64 -8.95 11.70 -4.55
N VAL A 65 -7.96 11.18 -5.27
CA VAL A 65 -6.52 11.44 -5.05
C VAL A 65 -6.03 12.67 -5.84
N LEU A 66 -6.67 12.97 -6.97
CA LEU A 66 -6.27 14.05 -7.89
C LEU A 66 -6.58 15.47 -7.37
N GLU A 67 -7.56 15.67 -6.46
CA GLU A 67 -7.88 17.00 -5.92
C GLU A 67 -6.88 17.52 -4.88
N GLU A 68 -6.07 16.67 -4.24
CA GLU A 68 -5.20 17.08 -3.11
C GLU A 68 -3.76 17.47 -3.53
N HIS A 69 -3.34 17.19 -4.77
CA HIS A 69 -1.95 17.34 -5.23
C HIS A 69 -1.61 18.69 -5.91
N ALA A 70 -2.43 19.73 -5.76
CA ALA A 70 -2.15 21.06 -6.32
C ALA A 70 -1.40 21.98 -5.33
N ALA A 71 -0.17 21.66 -4.94
CA ALA A 71 0.73 22.62 -4.28
C ALA A 71 2.21 22.40 -4.66
N PRO A 72 2.96 23.46 -5.04
CA PRO A 72 4.34 23.33 -5.50
C PRO A 72 5.35 23.14 -4.35
N PRO A 73 6.52 22.52 -4.63
CA PRO A 73 7.53 22.20 -3.62
C PRO A 73 8.31 23.43 -3.13
N ARG A 74 8.72 23.42 -1.86
CA ARG A 74 9.60 24.42 -1.22
C ARG A 74 10.95 23.80 -0.89
N GLY A 75 12.04 24.45 -1.33
CA GLY A 75 13.39 24.36 -0.75
C GLY A 75 14.32 23.26 -1.27
N PRO A 76 15.61 23.53 -1.59
CA PRO A 76 16.52 22.57 -2.24
C PRO A 76 17.57 21.95 -1.28
N ASP A 77 17.19 21.48 -0.09
CA ASP A 77 18.12 20.79 0.83
C ASP A 77 17.50 19.60 1.57
N GLU A 78 16.63 18.84 0.90
CA GLU A 78 16.29 17.47 1.31
C GLU A 78 16.31 16.64 0.02
N ALA A 79 17.11 15.57 -0.01
CA ALA A 79 17.02 14.58 -1.08
C ALA A 79 15.55 14.18 -1.23
N PRO A 80 14.96 14.22 -2.44
CA PRO A 80 13.54 13.99 -2.58
C PRO A 80 13.27 12.50 -2.33
N GLU A 81 12.94 12.14 -1.10
CA GLU A 81 12.00 11.04 -0.90
C GLU A 81 10.78 11.42 -1.74
N ALA A 82 10.52 10.65 -2.78
CA ALA A 82 9.32 10.84 -3.59
C ALA A 82 8.12 10.95 -2.62
N PRO A 83 7.20 11.89 -2.83
CA PRO A 83 6.08 12.06 -1.91
C PRO A 83 5.35 10.72 -1.80
N ALA A 84 5.38 10.11 -0.62
CA ALA A 84 4.76 8.81 -0.39
C ALA A 84 3.31 8.83 -0.88
N ASP A 85 2.93 7.87 -1.72
CA ASP A 85 1.56 7.76 -2.24
C ASP A 85 0.54 7.55 -1.10
N VAL A 86 -0.74 7.87 -1.36
CA VAL A 86 -1.83 7.83 -0.36
C VAL A 86 -1.90 6.50 0.44
N PRO A 87 -1.76 5.31 -0.18
CA PRO A 87 -1.74 4.04 0.57
C PRO A 87 -0.56 3.93 1.54
N THR A 88 0.60 4.45 1.16
CA THR A 88 1.83 4.42 1.99
C THR A 88 1.66 5.30 3.22
N ARG A 89 1.19 6.53 3.04
CA ARG A 89 0.91 7.46 4.16
C ARG A 89 -0.13 6.90 5.12
N LEU A 90 -1.18 6.26 4.58
CA LEU A 90 -2.22 5.68 5.40
C LEU A 90 -1.73 4.41 6.14
N ALA A 91 -0.90 3.58 5.50
CA ALA A 91 -0.25 2.46 6.16
C ALA A 91 0.62 2.95 7.34
N GLU A 92 1.45 3.96 7.12
CA GLU A 92 2.24 4.59 8.18
C GLU A 92 1.36 5.19 9.29
N ALA A 93 0.27 5.87 8.94
CA ALA A 93 -0.65 6.43 9.91
C ALA A 93 -1.33 5.34 10.78
N ILE A 94 -1.68 4.20 10.19
CA ILE A 94 -2.21 3.03 10.91
C ILE A 94 -1.16 2.50 11.89
N LEU A 95 0.09 2.32 11.44
CA LEU A 95 1.18 1.85 12.30
C LEU A 95 1.46 2.85 13.43
N LYS A 96 1.50 4.16 13.14
CA LYS A 96 1.66 5.20 14.16
C LYS A 96 0.53 5.19 15.19
N ASP A 97 -0.73 5.10 14.76
CA ASP A 97 -1.88 5.02 15.67
C ASP A 97 -1.82 3.77 16.54
N ALA A 98 -1.42 2.62 15.97
CA ALA A 98 -1.24 1.38 16.71
C ALA A 98 -0.14 1.48 17.78
N ILE A 99 1.04 1.99 17.42
CA ILE A 99 2.16 2.17 18.36
C ILE A 99 1.79 3.17 19.47
N ARG A 100 1.18 4.31 19.12
CA ARG A 100 0.75 5.33 20.10
C ARG A 100 -0.27 4.80 21.10
N ARG A 101 -1.09 3.83 20.67
CA ARG A 101 -2.10 3.18 21.51
C ARG A 101 -1.57 1.98 22.29
N GLY A 102 -0.30 1.61 22.13
CA GLY A 102 0.26 0.42 22.77
C GLY A 102 -0.35 -0.88 22.25
N ALA A 103 -0.68 -0.94 20.96
CA ALA A 103 -1.25 -2.15 20.38
C ALA A 103 -0.23 -3.30 20.34
N GLU A 104 -0.61 -4.45 20.89
CA GLU A 104 0.14 -5.71 20.86
C GLU A 104 -0.03 -6.43 19.52
N THR A 105 -1.16 -6.20 18.85
CA THR A 105 -1.47 -6.79 17.54
C THR A 105 -2.34 -5.85 16.73
N ILE A 106 -2.04 -5.76 15.44
CA ILE A 106 -2.80 -4.97 14.46
C ILE A 106 -3.42 -5.95 13.48
N ALA A 107 -4.74 -6.02 13.43
CA ALA A 107 -5.47 -6.86 12.48
C ALA A 107 -6.12 -5.99 11.41
N LEU A 108 -5.85 -6.33 10.16
CA LEU A 108 -6.42 -5.71 8.97
C LEU A 108 -7.22 -6.79 8.22
N GLU A 109 -8.54 -6.80 8.44
CA GLU A 109 -9.42 -7.88 8.02
C GLU A 109 -10.32 -7.39 6.87
N PRO A 110 -10.35 -8.07 5.71
CA PRO A 110 -11.33 -7.77 4.67
C PRO A 110 -12.74 -8.14 5.16
N GLN A 111 -13.71 -7.37 4.71
CA GLN A 111 -15.14 -7.68 4.77
C GLN A 111 -15.73 -7.64 3.36
N SER A 112 -17.00 -8.04 3.20
CA SER A 112 -17.68 -8.15 1.89
C SER A 112 -17.36 -7.03 0.89
N ASN A 113 -17.31 -5.76 1.34
CA ASN A 113 -16.94 -4.63 0.49
C ASN A 113 -16.06 -3.58 1.20
N THR A 114 -15.51 -3.90 2.36
CA THR A 114 -14.82 -2.94 3.22
C THR A 114 -13.59 -3.56 3.87
N LEU A 115 -12.83 -2.75 4.61
CA LEU A 115 -11.69 -3.19 5.40
C LEU A 115 -11.92 -2.79 6.84
N THR A 116 -11.70 -3.71 7.77
CA THR A 116 -11.80 -3.47 9.21
C THR A 116 -10.41 -3.44 9.82
N LEU A 117 -10.14 -2.43 10.64
CA LEU A 117 -8.91 -2.32 11.43
C LEU A 117 -9.24 -2.62 12.89
N ARG A 118 -8.58 -3.60 13.49
CA ARG A 118 -8.69 -3.92 14.91
C ARG A 118 -7.32 -3.90 15.56
N LEU A 119 -7.27 -3.38 16.78
CA LEU A 119 -6.06 -3.33 17.59
C LEU A 119 -6.28 -4.18 18.84
N ARG A 120 -5.33 -5.04 19.16
CA ARG A 120 -5.28 -5.71 20.46
C ARG A 120 -4.51 -4.83 21.42
N ILE A 121 -5.16 -4.36 22.48
CA ILE A 121 -4.57 -3.46 23.47
C ILE A 121 -4.93 -4.02 24.84
N ASP A 122 -3.92 -4.27 25.68
CA ASP A 122 -4.07 -4.89 27.00
C ASP A 122 -4.87 -6.20 26.93
N GLY A 123 -4.54 -7.05 25.96
CA GLY A 123 -5.19 -8.33 25.70
C GLY A 123 -6.55 -8.24 25.02
N CYS A 124 -7.15 -7.05 24.89
CA CYS A 124 -8.51 -6.86 24.39
C CYS A 124 -8.54 -6.37 22.94
N TRP A 125 -9.38 -6.99 22.09
CA TRP A 125 -9.62 -6.54 20.73
C TRP A 125 -10.50 -5.29 20.70
N ARG A 126 -10.02 -4.24 20.04
CA ARG A 126 -10.72 -2.98 19.84
C ARG A 126 -10.79 -2.67 18.36
N GLU A 127 -11.98 -2.67 17.80
CA GLU A 127 -12.20 -2.20 16.44
C GLU A 127 -12.04 -0.68 16.37
N LYS A 128 -11.42 -0.18 15.29
CA LYS A 128 -11.34 1.25 15.00
C LYS A 128 -12.69 1.69 14.40
N PRO A 129 -13.53 2.42 15.15
CA PRO A 129 -14.84 2.82 14.66
C PRO A 129 -14.71 3.74 13.44
N ASN A 130 -15.63 3.60 12.49
CA ASN A 130 -15.68 4.36 11.25
C ASN A 130 -14.45 4.20 10.34
N PHE A 131 -13.56 3.24 10.59
CA PHE A 131 -12.39 3.01 9.73
C PHE A 131 -12.81 2.71 8.29
N ALA A 132 -13.74 1.76 8.09
CA ALA A 132 -14.28 1.42 6.79
C ALA A 132 -15.00 2.58 6.09
N SER A 133 -15.72 3.42 6.85
CA SER A 133 -16.48 4.56 6.31
C SER A 133 -15.57 5.73 5.91
N ARG A 134 -14.46 5.91 6.61
CA ARG A 134 -13.44 6.95 6.33
C ARG A 134 -12.43 6.51 5.29
N LEU A 135 -12.34 5.21 5.02
CA LEU A 135 -11.47 4.68 4.00
C LEU A 135 -12.08 4.97 2.62
N PRO A 136 -11.38 5.70 1.74
CA PRO A 136 -11.86 5.91 0.38
C PRO A 136 -12.19 4.57 -0.31
N ALA A 137 -13.27 4.55 -1.07
CA ALA A 137 -13.70 3.35 -1.79
C ALA A 137 -12.55 2.83 -2.66
N GLY A 138 -12.27 1.51 -2.61
CA GLY A 138 -11.18 0.88 -3.36
C GLY A 138 -9.79 1.00 -2.73
N LEU A 139 -9.59 1.78 -1.67
CA LEU A 139 -8.28 1.90 -1.01
C LEU A 139 -7.94 0.69 -0.12
N GLY A 140 -8.96 -0.06 0.34
CA GLY A 140 -8.77 -1.24 1.19
C GLY A 140 -7.88 -2.32 0.58
N PRO A 141 -8.18 -2.80 -0.64
CA PRO A 141 -7.32 -3.75 -1.34
C PRO A 141 -5.89 -3.23 -1.55
N LEU A 142 -5.72 -1.93 -1.81
CA LEU A 142 -4.40 -1.31 -1.99
C LEU A 142 -3.59 -1.28 -0.70
N LEU A 143 -4.24 -1.02 0.45
CA LEU A 143 -3.58 -1.11 1.76
C LEU A 143 -3.10 -2.53 2.06
N VAL A 144 -3.95 -3.54 1.83
CA VAL A 144 -3.60 -4.94 2.03
C VAL A 144 -2.43 -5.34 1.12
N ALA A 145 -2.47 -4.94 -0.14
CA ALA A 145 -1.37 -5.17 -1.09
C ALA A 145 -0.06 -4.50 -0.63
N ARG A 146 -0.13 -3.27 -0.10
CA ARG A 146 1.04 -2.55 0.41
C ARG A 146 1.70 -3.26 1.58
N PHE A 147 0.93 -3.67 2.59
CA PHE A 147 1.49 -4.42 3.73
C PHE A 147 2.07 -5.78 3.31
N ARG A 148 1.45 -6.47 2.33
CA ARG A 148 2.02 -7.71 1.77
C ARG A 148 3.32 -7.47 1.00
N ALA A 149 3.43 -6.35 0.28
CA ALA A 149 4.67 -6.00 -0.41
C ALA A 149 5.80 -5.76 0.61
N LEU A 150 5.51 -5.06 1.72
CA LEU A 150 6.46 -4.88 2.83
C LEU A 150 6.88 -6.21 3.45
N ALA A 151 5.96 -7.18 3.58
CA ALA A 151 6.25 -8.51 4.10
C ALA A 151 7.16 -9.35 3.18
N ARG A 152 7.09 -9.17 1.86
CA ARG A 152 7.84 -10.01 0.90
C ARG A 152 9.35 -9.79 0.91
N VAL A 153 9.84 -8.75 1.56
CA VAL A 153 11.24 -8.31 1.49
C VAL A 153 12.18 -9.12 2.41
N SER A 154 11.67 -9.83 3.43
CA SER A 154 12.53 -10.41 4.49
C SER A 154 12.26 -11.87 4.90
N GLY A 155 11.46 -12.63 4.16
CA GLY A 155 11.12 -14.02 4.57
C GLY A 155 12.28 -15.01 4.37
N ALA A 156 12.88 -15.48 5.47
CA ALA A 156 13.65 -16.72 5.47
C ALA A 156 12.70 -17.94 5.47
N SER A 157 13.11 -19.07 4.87
CA SER A 157 12.28 -20.28 4.82
C SER A 157 11.91 -20.75 6.23
N GLY A 158 10.62 -20.67 6.57
CA GLY A 158 10.06 -21.21 7.82
C GLY A 158 9.75 -20.16 8.90
N GLU A 159 10.08 -18.88 8.69
CA GLU A 159 9.79 -17.81 9.64
C GLU A 159 8.77 -16.80 9.06
N PRO A 160 7.90 -16.21 9.89
CA PRO A 160 6.99 -15.17 9.44
C PRO A 160 7.77 -13.93 9.00
N PRO A 161 7.39 -13.28 7.89
CA PRO A 161 8.10 -12.13 7.36
C PRO A 161 8.12 -10.94 8.32
N THR A 162 9.23 -10.21 8.33
CA THR A 162 9.39 -8.97 9.10
C THR A 162 9.66 -7.79 8.17
N PHE A 163 9.33 -6.58 8.62
CA PHE A 163 9.66 -5.34 7.94
C PHE A 163 9.96 -4.24 8.96
N GLU A 164 10.71 -3.23 8.54
CA GLU A 164 10.99 -2.05 9.35
C GLU A 164 10.24 -0.84 8.78
N ALA A 165 9.73 0.01 9.66
CA ALA A 165 9.11 1.28 9.30
C ALA A 165 9.71 2.41 10.16
N CYS A 166 10.03 3.54 9.51
CA CYS A 166 10.43 4.76 10.21
C CYS A 166 9.17 5.50 10.67
N LEU A 167 8.88 5.45 11.97
CA LEU A 167 7.70 6.06 12.57
C LEU A 167 8.13 7.16 13.52
N ASP A 168 7.79 8.41 13.18
CA ASP A 168 8.10 9.60 13.98
C ASP A 168 9.61 9.69 14.32
N GLY A 169 10.46 9.40 13.33
CA GLY A 169 11.93 9.44 13.46
C GLY A 169 12.55 8.23 14.17
N ARG A 170 11.76 7.18 14.47
CA ARG A 170 12.25 5.94 15.08
C ARG A 170 11.97 4.75 14.19
N THR A 171 12.99 3.94 13.92
CA THR A 171 12.83 2.65 13.25
C THR A 171 12.12 1.68 14.19
N ARG A 172 11.04 1.06 13.71
CA ARG A 172 10.31 0.01 14.41
C ARG A 172 10.16 -1.19 13.50
N SER A 173 10.46 -2.37 14.03
CA SER A 173 10.31 -3.63 13.32
C SER A 173 8.96 -4.25 13.62
N PHE A 174 8.35 -4.85 12.61
CA PHE A 174 7.05 -5.49 12.69
C PHE A 174 7.12 -6.86 12.03
N ARG A 175 6.45 -7.83 12.62
CA ARG A 175 6.21 -9.15 12.03
C ARG A 175 4.84 -9.17 11.36
N ILE A 176 4.72 -9.72 10.16
CA ILE A 176 3.46 -9.86 9.43
C ILE A 176 3.09 -11.34 9.29
N GLU A 177 1.82 -11.64 9.51
CA GLU A 177 1.21 -12.93 9.21
C GLU A 177 -0.06 -12.74 8.38
N THR A 178 -0.38 -13.73 7.55
CA THR A 178 -1.66 -13.82 6.86
C THR A 178 -2.64 -14.62 7.70
N CYS A 179 -3.88 -14.14 7.82
CA CYS A 179 -4.96 -14.86 8.47
C CYS A 179 -6.12 -15.03 7.51
N SER A 180 -6.66 -16.25 7.38
CA SER A 180 -7.82 -16.49 6.54
C SER A 180 -9.09 -15.99 7.24
N THR A 181 -9.86 -15.17 6.54
CA THR A 181 -11.16 -14.67 6.99
C THR A 181 -12.26 -15.14 6.03
N PRO A 182 -13.55 -15.08 6.41
CA PRO A 182 -14.67 -15.44 5.53
C PRO A 182 -14.72 -14.63 4.23
N HIS A 183 -14.09 -13.45 4.21
CA HIS A 183 -14.11 -12.51 3.10
C HIS A 183 -12.75 -12.39 2.38
N GLY A 184 -11.82 -13.33 2.63
CA GLY A 184 -10.49 -13.37 2.02
C GLY A 184 -9.37 -13.33 3.05
N ASP A 185 -8.14 -13.13 2.58
CA ASP A 185 -6.97 -13.15 3.45
C ASP A 185 -6.71 -11.78 4.10
N GLY A 186 -6.87 -11.72 5.41
CA GLY A 186 -6.47 -10.61 6.26
C GLY A 186 -4.99 -10.64 6.63
N LEU A 187 -4.56 -9.60 7.32
CA LEU A 187 -3.19 -9.46 7.81
C LEU A 187 -3.19 -9.23 9.32
N LEU A 188 -2.29 -9.91 10.01
CA LEU A 188 -1.93 -9.65 11.40
C LEU A 188 -0.52 -9.09 11.43
N MET A 189 -0.34 -8.01 12.19
CA MET A 189 0.97 -7.37 12.36
C MET A 189 1.29 -7.24 13.84
N TYR A 190 2.52 -7.59 14.20
CA TYR A 190 3.00 -7.61 15.57
C TYR A 190 4.18 -6.65 15.68
N PRO A 191 4.02 -5.51 16.40
CA PRO A 191 5.14 -4.67 16.73
C PRO A 191 6.17 -5.47 17.54
N MET A 192 7.43 -5.40 17.14
CA MET A 192 8.52 -6.05 17.87
C MET A 192 9.10 -5.06 18.87
N SER A 193 9.26 -5.48 20.13
CA SER A 193 10.02 -4.72 21.11
C SER A 193 11.48 -4.71 20.68
N SER A 194 12.01 -3.52 20.40
CA SER A 194 13.45 -3.27 20.24
C SER A 194 14.19 -3.46 21.55
#